data_AF-A0A967E363-F1
#
_entry.id   AF-A0A967E363-F1
#
_cell.length_a   1.000
_cell.length_b   1.000
_cell.length_c   1.000
_cell.angle_alpha   90.00
_cell.angle_beta   90.00
_cell.angle_gamma   90.00
#
_symmetry.space_group_name_H-M   'P 1'
#
loop_
_entity.id
_entity.type
_entity.pdbx_description
1 polymer ?
#
loop_
_entity_poly.entity_id
_entity_poly.type
_entity_poly.pdbx_seq_one_letter_code
_entity_poly.pdbx_strand_id
1 'polypeptide(L)'
;MDPLAEKYPSISSYAYVANNPLRYIDPDGMRIDDSYIYETNDDETFKNPELVEAFEFFAGTKEGKEFLSKYAEKGQTIGGVTFDQDGEFHEQGINLNFEGLPDNDNADGRTGIKITGEGLDITIKLGITNVDDYIELIGHEGFLHADKYSVDYSDDKEINFSKGIDKDIVKYVESSTNSNKRRERYNHHFQERRDKVLEKKSVPILHKYYEKSGVIKTLEELKHMVNSFQN
;
A
#
# COMPACT_ATOMS: atom_id res chain seq x y z
N MET A 1 -27.12 -11.13 -27.57
CA MET A 1 -27.85 -10.17 -28.43
C MET A 1 -28.94 -9.55 -27.56
N ASP A 2 -28.79 -8.28 -27.17
CA ASP A 2 -29.71 -7.55 -26.28
C ASP A 2 -30.91 -6.98 -27.08
N PRO A 3 -32.17 -7.28 -26.70
CA PRO A 3 -33.38 -6.79 -27.36
C PRO A 3 -33.62 -5.26 -27.31
N LEU A 4 -32.84 -4.47 -26.56
CA LEU A 4 -33.07 -3.03 -26.36
C LEU A 4 -32.13 -2.10 -27.17
N ALA A 5 -31.29 -2.66 -28.04
CA ALA A 5 -30.30 -1.93 -28.83
C ALA A 5 -30.88 -0.77 -29.69
N GLU A 6 -32.16 -0.85 -30.05
CA GLU A 6 -32.80 0.12 -30.94
C GLU A 6 -33.12 1.48 -30.28
N LYS A 7 -33.04 1.60 -28.94
CA LYS A 7 -33.33 2.85 -28.23
C LYS A 7 -32.10 3.72 -27.94
N TYR A 8 -30.88 3.20 -28.10
CA TYR A 8 -29.64 3.90 -27.70
C TYR A 8 -28.54 3.73 -28.77
N PRO A 9 -28.62 4.45 -29.90
CA PRO A 9 -27.71 4.24 -31.03
C PRO A 9 -26.25 4.62 -30.76
N SER A 10 -25.95 5.26 -29.64
CA SER A 10 -24.60 5.63 -29.21
C SER A 10 -23.90 4.57 -28.34
N ILE A 11 -24.58 3.45 -28.02
CA ILE A 11 -24.01 2.38 -27.19
C ILE A 11 -23.96 1.10 -28.04
N SER A 12 -22.76 0.53 -28.19
CA SER A 12 -22.57 -0.73 -28.91
C SER A 12 -23.40 -1.84 -28.28
N SER A 13 -24.07 -2.66 -29.09
CA SER A 13 -24.87 -3.83 -28.66
C SER A 13 -24.05 -4.97 -28.05
N TYR A 14 -22.72 -4.79 -27.95
CA TYR A 14 -21.79 -5.66 -27.25
C TYR A 14 -21.23 -5.05 -25.95
N ALA A 15 -21.68 -3.86 -25.57
CA ALA A 15 -21.27 -3.23 -24.31
C ALA A 15 -21.97 -3.91 -23.12
N TYR A 16 -21.18 -4.61 -22.30
CA TYR A 16 -21.60 -4.98 -20.95
C TYR A 16 -21.50 -3.73 -20.06
N VAL A 17 -22.50 -3.49 -19.21
CA VAL A 17 -22.52 -2.46 -18.13
C VAL A 17 -22.28 -0.99 -18.50
N ALA A 18 -22.60 -0.55 -19.73
CA ALA A 18 -22.52 0.88 -20.13
C ALA A 18 -21.23 1.59 -19.65
N ASN A 19 -20.13 0.85 -19.61
CA ASN A 19 -18.79 1.23 -19.11
C ASN A 19 -18.71 1.89 -17.72
N ASN A 20 -19.70 1.75 -16.83
CA ASN A 20 -19.54 2.15 -15.43
C ASN A 20 -20.54 1.48 -14.47
N PRO A 21 -20.29 0.23 -14.02
CA PRO A 21 -20.89 -0.21 -12.78
C PRO A 21 -19.95 0.22 -11.65
N LEU A 22 -20.47 1.01 -10.72
CA LEU A 22 -20.02 1.03 -9.33
C LEU A 22 -19.44 -0.33 -8.96
N ARG A 23 -18.11 -0.35 -8.81
CA ARG A 23 -17.22 -1.50 -8.66
C ARG A 23 -17.57 -2.22 -7.35
N TYR A 24 -18.59 -3.07 -7.43
CA TYR A 24 -19.07 -3.99 -6.39
C TYR A 24 -19.53 -3.29 -5.12
N ILE A 25 -20.83 -3.42 -4.79
CA ILE A 25 -21.28 -3.25 -3.41
C ILE A 25 -20.57 -4.36 -2.63
N ASP A 26 -19.51 -3.96 -1.94
CA ASP A 26 -18.79 -4.76 -0.98
C ASP A 26 -19.75 -5.06 0.19
N PRO A 27 -20.24 -6.30 0.37
CA PRO A 27 -21.20 -6.61 1.41
C PRO A 27 -20.59 -6.57 2.82
N ASP A 28 -19.26 -6.63 2.95
CA ASP A 28 -18.55 -6.73 4.23
C ASP A 28 -17.46 -5.64 4.44
N GLY A 29 -17.06 -4.92 3.39
CA GLY A 29 -16.20 -3.74 3.46
C GLY A 29 -14.72 -4.06 3.66
N MET A 30 -14.29 -5.32 3.53
CA MET A 30 -12.98 -5.78 4.00
C MET A 30 -12.04 -6.18 2.86
N ARG A 31 -11.30 -5.25 2.25
CA ARG A 31 -10.37 -5.58 1.15
C ARG A 31 -9.25 -4.57 0.98
N ILE A 32 -8.30 -4.90 0.08
CA ILE A 32 -7.39 -3.88 -0.45
C ILE A 32 -8.15 -2.97 -1.41
N ASP A 33 -8.14 -1.65 -1.19
CA ASP A 33 -8.68 -0.68 -2.16
C ASP A 33 -7.54 -0.01 -2.95
N ASP A 34 -7.34 -0.50 -4.19
CA ASP A 34 -6.38 0.03 -5.16
C ASP A 34 -7.01 1.01 -6.17
N SER A 35 -8.26 1.44 -5.97
CA SER A 35 -8.97 2.30 -6.93
C SER A 35 -8.25 3.61 -7.23
N TYR A 36 -7.62 4.23 -6.23
CA TYR A 36 -6.81 5.44 -6.39
C TYR A 36 -5.66 5.26 -7.40
N ILE A 37 -4.99 4.09 -7.37
CA ILE A 37 -3.84 3.79 -8.24
C ILE A 37 -4.28 3.79 -9.70
N TYR A 38 -5.48 3.29 -9.98
CA TYR A 38 -6.03 3.12 -11.33
C TYR A 38 -7.00 4.23 -11.75
N GLU A 39 -7.00 5.38 -11.07
CA GLU A 39 -7.83 6.50 -11.48
C GLU A 39 -7.51 6.94 -12.91
N THR A 40 -8.55 7.22 -13.69
CA THR A 40 -8.44 7.70 -15.07
C THR A 40 -8.94 9.14 -15.22
N ASN A 41 -8.42 9.81 -16.25
CA ASN A 41 -9.00 11.03 -16.79
C ASN A 41 -10.30 10.71 -17.55
N ASP A 42 -11.02 11.75 -17.99
CA ASP A 42 -12.24 11.62 -18.79
C ASP A 42 -12.01 10.92 -20.15
N ASP A 43 -10.76 10.90 -20.64
CA ASP A 43 -10.34 10.25 -21.88
C ASP A 43 -9.88 8.79 -21.68
N GLU A 44 -10.19 8.21 -20.52
CA GLU A 44 -9.84 6.83 -20.12
C GLU A 44 -8.32 6.57 -19.97
N THR A 45 -7.46 7.59 -20.05
CA THR A 45 -6.03 7.46 -19.72
C THR A 45 -5.82 7.49 -18.21
N PHE A 46 -4.83 6.75 -17.68
CA PHE A 46 -4.49 6.82 -16.26
C PHE A 46 -4.05 8.23 -15.88
N LYS A 47 -4.56 8.74 -14.75
CA LYS A 47 -4.11 10.03 -14.19
C LYS A 47 -2.64 10.00 -13.80
N ASN A 48 -2.14 8.83 -13.42
CA ASN A 48 -0.78 8.63 -12.94
C ASN A 48 -0.21 7.30 -13.46
N PRO A 49 0.21 7.25 -14.74
CA PRO A 49 0.70 6.01 -15.34
C PRO A 49 1.96 5.48 -14.66
N GLU A 50 2.81 6.34 -14.09
CA GLU A 50 3.99 5.94 -13.33
C GLU A 50 3.63 5.19 -12.05
N LEU A 51 2.58 5.62 -11.34
CA LEU A 51 2.08 4.92 -10.16
C LEU A 51 1.50 3.55 -10.51
N VAL A 52 0.74 3.46 -11.62
CA VAL A 52 0.22 2.17 -12.11
C VAL A 52 1.38 1.22 -12.43
N GLU A 53 2.39 1.68 -13.18
CA GLU A 53 3.57 0.88 -13.50
C GLU A 53 4.31 0.42 -12.24
N ALA A 54 4.55 1.34 -11.30
CA ALA A 54 5.22 1.03 -10.04
C ALA A 54 4.46 -0.01 -9.21
N PHE A 55 3.14 0.13 -9.09
CA PHE A 55 2.31 -0.76 -8.29
C PHE A 55 2.20 -2.15 -8.91
N GLU A 56 2.00 -2.26 -10.23
CA GLU A 56 1.98 -3.55 -10.92
C GLU A 56 3.34 -4.23 -10.86
N PHE A 57 4.43 -3.48 -11.01
CA PHE A 57 5.78 -4.02 -10.85
C PHE A 57 5.99 -4.54 -9.42
N PHE A 58 5.63 -3.74 -8.41
CA PHE A 58 5.72 -4.11 -7.01
C PHE A 58 4.91 -5.38 -6.72
N ALA A 59 3.64 -5.43 -7.09
CA ALA A 59 2.74 -6.56 -6.87
C ALA A 59 3.23 -7.84 -7.56
N GLY A 60 3.85 -7.71 -8.73
CA GLY A 60 4.45 -8.82 -9.47
C GLY A 60 5.74 -9.39 -8.85
N THR A 61 6.36 -8.68 -7.90
CA THR A 61 7.56 -9.20 -7.20
C THR A 61 7.19 -10.20 -6.11
N LYS A 62 8.15 -11.02 -5.69
CA LYS A 62 7.97 -11.94 -4.56
C LYS A 62 7.61 -11.17 -3.29
N GLU A 63 8.37 -10.12 -3.02
CA GLU A 63 8.28 -9.32 -1.79
C GLU A 63 6.97 -8.53 -1.74
N GLY A 64 6.57 -7.89 -2.85
CA GLY A 64 5.29 -7.19 -2.93
C GLY A 64 4.09 -8.14 -2.89
N LYS A 65 4.15 -9.28 -3.59
CA LYS A 65 3.10 -10.31 -3.50
C LYS A 65 2.92 -10.84 -2.08
N GLU A 66 4.00 -11.13 -1.36
CA GLU A 66 3.96 -11.60 0.03
C GLU A 66 3.33 -10.57 0.97
N PHE A 67 3.60 -9.28 0.73
CA PHE A 67 2.95 -8.22 1.50
C PHE A 67 1.47 -8.10 1.21
N LEU A 68 1.09 -8.00 -0.07
CA LEU A 68 -0.31 -7.87 -0.48
C LEU A 68 -1.13 -9.10 -0.05
N SER A 69 -0.55 -10.31 -0.08
CA SER A 69 -1.26 -11.53 0.35
C SER A 69 -1.72 -11.49 1.80
N LYS A 70 -1.13 -10.65 2.66
CA LYS A 70 -1.57 -10.54 4.06
C LYS A 70 -2.87 -9.75 4.21
N TYR A 71 -3.18 -8.87 3.26
CA TYR A 71 -4.36 -8.01 3.28
C TYR A 71 -5.42 -8.41 2.25
N ALA A 72 -5.07 -9.27 1.29
CA ALA A 72 -5.96 -9.65 0.21
C ALA A 72 -7.11 -10.53 0.73
N GLU A 73 -8.31 -10.26 0.24
CA GLU A 73 -9.43 -11.19 0.30
C GLU A 73 -9.21 -12.32 -0.71
N LYS A 74 -9.64 -13.53 -0.40
CA LYS A 74 -9.64 -14.65 -1.34
C LYS A 74 -10.40 -14.30 -2.63
N GLY A 75 -9.70 -14.48 -3.75
CA GLY A 75 -10.23 -14.21 -5.09
C GLY A 75 -9.97 -12.78 -5.57
N GLN A 76 -9.47 -11.90 -4.70
CA GLN A 76 -9.13 -10.53 -5.07
C GLN A 76 -7.97 -10.49 -6.07
N THR A 77 -8.08 -9.64 -7.09
CA THR A 77 -6.98 -9.30 -8.00
C THR A 77 -6.47 -7.90 -7.66
N ILE A 78 -5.20 -7.78 -7.30
CA ILE A 78 -4.51 -6.52 -6.96
C ILE A 78 -3.23 -6.44 -7.79
N GLY A 79 -2.99 -5.32 -8.47
CA GLY A 79 -1.75 -5.14 -9.24
C GLY A 79 -1.54 -6.20 -10.34
N GLY A 80 -2.64 -6.75 -10.89
CA GLY A 80 -2.62 -7.84 -11.85
C GLY A 80 -2.37 -9.24 -11.26
N VAL A 81 -2.28 -9.38 -9.94
CA VAL A 81 -2.06 -10.66 -9.23
C VAL A 81 -3.34 -11.08 -8.50
N THR A 82 -3.81 -12.30 -8.75
CA THR A 82 -4.93 -12.90 -8.00
C THR A 82 -4.44 -13.68 -6.79
N PHE A 83 -5.10 -13.47 -5.65
CA PHE A 83 -4.87 -14.18 -4.39
C PHE A 83 -5.94 -15.23 -4.18
N ASP A 84 -5.56 -16.44 -3.76
CA ASP A 84 -6.44 -17.61 -3.65
C ASP A 84 -6.79 -17.99 -2.20
N GLN A 85 -6.30 -17.20 -1.24
CA GLN A 85 -6.49 -17.36 0.19
C GLN A 85 -6.75 -16.00 0.83
N ASP A 86 -7.47 -16.03 1.94
CA ASP A 86 -7.66 -14.87 2.80
C ASP A 86 -6.33 -14.56 3.51
N GLY A 87 -5.97 -13.29 3.50
CA GLY A 87 -4.77 -12.81 4.18
C GLY A 87 -4.92 -12.79 5.69
N GLU A 88 -3.81 -13.02 6.40
CA GLU A 88 -3.81 -13.06 7.87
C GLU A 88 -4.33 -11.77 8.53
N PHE A 89 -4.16 -10.61 7.89
CA PHE A 89 -4.67 -9.33 8.37
C PHE A 89 -6.09 -9.06 7.88
N HIS A 90 -6.46 -9.54 6.69
CA HIS A 90 -7.85 -9.51 6.24
C HIS A 90 -8.76 -10.29 7.20
N GLU A 91 -8.36 -11.49 7.64
CA GLU A 91 -9.10 -12.27 8.66
C GLU A 91 -9.25 -11.54 10.01
N GLN A 92 -8.43 -10.52 10.26
CA GLN A 92 -8.46 -9.69 11.48
C GLN A 92 -9.28 -8.41 11.32
N GLY A 93 -9.91 -8.19 10.16
CA GLY A 93 -10.65 -6.98 9.82
C GLY A 93 -9.75 -5.80 9.48
N ILE A 94 -8.56 -6.03 8.95
CA ILE A 94 -7.60 -4.97 8.61
C ILE A 94 -7.62 -4.72 7.10
N ASN A 95 -7.96 -3.50 6.73
CA ASN A 95 -8.06 -3.04 5.35
C ASN A 95 -6.84 -2.23 4.94
N LEU A 96 -6.48 -2.31 3.67
CA LEU A 96 -5.37 -1.55 3.09
C LEU A 96 -5.86 -0.69 1.93
N ASN A 97 -5.80 0.63 2.10
CA ASN A 97 -6.29 1.60 1.13
C ASN A 97 -5.12 2.45 0.58
N PHE A 98 -5.25 2.90 -0.66
CA PHE A 98 -4.31 3.83 -1.27
C PHE A 98 -4.98 5.17 -1.55
N GLU A 99 -4.29 6.28 -1.28
CA GLU A 99 -4.78 7.63 -1.54
C GLU A 99 -3.63 8.56 -1.99
N GLY A 100 -3.99 9.70 -2.57
CA GLY A 100 -3.05 10.80 -2.80
C GLY A 100 -2.77 11.59 -1.54
N LEU A 101 -1.57 12.17 -1.45
CA LEU A 101 -1.29 13.18 -0.43
C LEU A 101 -2.09 14.47 -0.69
N PRO A 102 -2.51 15.19 0.36
CA PRO A 102 -3.12 16.51 0.21
C PRO A 102 -2.17 17.52 -0.46
N ASP A 103 -2.71 18.46 -1.23
CA ASP A 103 -1.97 19.46 -2.05
C ASP A 103 -0.97 20.38 -1.30
N ASN A 104 -0.85 20.28 0.01
CA ASN A 104 0.11 21.04 0.84
C ASN A 104 0.87 20.14 1.83
N ASP A 105 0.96 18.85 1.53
CA ASP A 105 1.75 17.94 2.32
C ASP A 105 3.23 17.99 1.89
N ASN A 106 4.13 18.17 2.85
CA ASN A 106 5.58 18.20 2.60
C ASN A 106 6.24 16.82 2.73
N ALA A 107 5.44 15.76 2.91
CA ALA A 107 5.93 14.39 2.92
C ALA A 107 5.87 13.79 1.51
N ASP A 108 6.73 12.83 1.21
CA ASP A 108 6.66 12.06 -0.04
C ASP A 108 5.67 10.88 0.09
N GLY A 109 5.53 10.33 1.30
CA GLY A 109 4.57 9.29 1.66
C GLY A 109 4.09 9.40 3.10
N ARG A 110 2.91 8.83 3.39
CA ARG A 110 2.39 8.68 4.76
C ARG A 110 1.48 7.47 4.91
N THR A 111 1.65 6.73 6.00
CA THR A 111 0.64 5.80 6.49
C THR A 111 -0.26 6.45 7.52
N GLY A 112 -1.57 6.42 7.27
CA GLY A 112 -2.62 6.78 8.22
C GLY A 112 -3.37 5.54 8.70
N ILE A 113 -3.98 5.63 9.88
CA ILE A 113 -4.83 4.59 10.42
C ILE A 113 -6.16 5.15 10.93
N LYS A 114 -7.20 4.34 10.89
CA LYS A 114 -8.50 4.62 11.48
C LYS A 114 -9.11 3.33 12.01
N ILE A 115 -9.26 3.25 13.34
CA ILE A 115 -10.04 2.18 13.96
C ILE A 115 -11.52 2.47 13.68
N THR A 116 -12.22 1.50 13.11
CA THR A 116 -13.65 1.55 12.81
C THR A 116 -14.41 0.58 13.73
N GLY A 117 -15.74 0.56 13.65
CA GLY A 117 -16.53 -0.46 14.35
C GLY A 117 -16.36 -1.87 13.76
N GLU A 118 -15.78 -1.97 12.56
CA GLU A 118 -15.63 -3.21 11.78
C GLU A 118 -14.19 -3.72 11.78
N GLY A 119 -13.21 -2.86 12.09
CA GLY A 119 -11.81 -3.24 12.15
C GLY A 119 -10.83 -2.07 12.11
N LEU A 120 -9.75 -2.21 11.35
CA LEU A 120 -8.71 -1.19 11.17
C LEU A 120 -8.56 -0.85 9.69
N ASP A 121 -8.79 0.41 9.33
CA ASP A 121 -8.40 0.91 8.02
C ASP A 121 -6.97 1.46 8.08
N ILE A 122 -6.09 0.93 7.25
CA ILE A 122 -4.75 1.47 7.01
C ILE A 122 -4.74 2.14 5.64
N THR A 123 -4.26 3.38 5.56
CA THR A 123 -4.21 4.14 4.31
C THR A 123 -2.78 4.55 3.99
N ILE A 124 -2.23 4.03 2.90
CA ILE A 124 -0.96 4.47 2.32
C ILE A 124 -1.24 5.65 1.40
N LYS A 125 -0.74 6.82 1.78
CA LYS A 125 -0.87 8.06 1.02
C LYS A 125 0.42 8.35 0.26
N LEU A 126 0.30 8.57 -1.03
CA LEU A 126 1.43 8.70 -1.96
C LEU A 126 1.48 10.10 -2.57
N GLY A 127 2.66 10.74 -2.53
CA GLY A 127 2.95 11.96 -3.26
C GLY A 127 3.31 11.67 -4.71
N ILE A 128 3.12 12.65 -5.60
CA ILE A 128 3.43 12.49 -7.03
C ILE A 128 4.95 12.42 -7.23
N THR A 129 5.44 11.36 -7.88
CA THR A 129 6.86 11.12 -8.14
C THR A 129 7.09 10.19 -9.34
N ASN A 130 8.31 9.66 -9.51
CA ASN A 130 8.69 8.70 -10.55
C ASN A 130 8.46 7.24 -10.10
N VAL A 131 8.56 6.29 -11.04
CA VAL A 131 8.28 4.86 -10.82
C VAL A 131 9.12 4.22 -9.70
N ASP A 132 10.43 4.47 -9.66
CA ASP A 132 11.33 3.94 -8.62
C ASP A 132 11.02 4.53 -7.25
N ASP A 133 10.72 5.82 -7.19
CA ASP A 133 10.32 6.47 -5.95
C ASP A 133 8.97 5.94 -5.46
N TYR A 134 7.98 5.67 -6.33
CA TYR A 134 6.74 5.00 -5.92
C TYR A 134 6.98 3.59 -5.39
N ILE A 135 7.85 2.81 -6.03
CA ILE A 135 8.21 1.47 -5.54
C ILE A 135 8.80 1.57 -4.13
N GLU A 136 9.68 2.55 -3.90
CA GLU A 136 10.24 2.81 -2.57
C GLU A 136 9.15 3.21 -1.59
N LEU A 137 8.30 4.20 -1.92
CA LEU A 137 7.26 4.72 -1.03
C LEU A 137 6.22 3.66 -0.66
N ILE A 138 5.76 2.85 -1.64
CA ILE A 138 4.85 1.73 -1.38
C ILE A 138 5.52 0.72 -0.44
N GLY A 139 6.80 0.39 -0.69
CA GLY A 139 7.57 -0.50 0.18
C GLY A 139 7.81 0.09 1.58
N HIS A 140 8.10 1.38 1.67
CA HIS A 140 8.34 2.10 2.92
C HIS A 140 7.07 2.10 3.77
N GLU A 141 6.01 2.71 3.25
CA GLU A 141 4.75 2.84 3.96
C GLU A 141 4.11 1.47 4.23
N GLY A 142 4.23 0.52 3.30
CA GLY A 142 3.74 -0.84 3.44
C GLY A 142 4.53 -1.69 4.44
N PHE A 143 5.79 -2.00 4.13
CA PHE A 143 6.58 -2.95 4.92
C PHE A 143 6.98 -2.40 6.30
N LEU A 144 7.06 -1.08 6.46
CA LEU A 144 7.40 -0.48 7.74
C LEU A 144 6.16 -0.09 8.53
N HIS A 145 5.31 0.79 8.00
CA HIS A 145 4.25 1.37 8.81
C HIS A 145 2.98 0.49 8.83
N ALA A 146 2.43 0.13 7.67
CA ALA A 146 1.23 -0.68 7.58
C ALA A 146 1.44 -2.03 8.30
N ASP A 147 2.54 -2.74 8.02
CA ASP A 147 2.85 -4.01 8.68
C ASP A 147 2.94 -3.89 10.21
N LYS A 148 3.55 -2.82 10.73
CA LYS A 148 3.68 -2.65 12.19
C LYS A 148 2.34 -2.32 12.85
N TYR A 149 1.51 -1.48 12.22
CA TYR A 149 0.15 -1.24 12.71
C TYR A 149 -0.70 -2.51 12.70
N SER A 150 -0.60 -3.30 11.62
CA SER A 150 -1.35 -4.55 11.50
C SER A 150 -0.96 -5.56 12.56
N VAL A 151 0.34 -5.69 12.84
CA VAL A 151 0.86 -6.60 13.88
C VAL A 151 0.42 -6.17 15.28
N ASP A 152 0.45 -4.88 15.59
CA ASP A 152 0.03 -4.34 16.88
C ASP A 152 -1.48 -4.54 17.08
N TYR A 153 -2.29 -4.08 16.13
CA TYR A 153 -3.74 -4.22 16.16
C TYR A 153 -4.21 -5.67 16.21
N SER A 154 -3.50 -6.59 15.54
CA SER A 154 -3.86 -8.01 15.58
C SER A 154 -3.65 -8.66 16.95
N ASP A 155 -2.96 -8.01 17.90
CA ASP A 155 -2.75 -8.56 19.24
C ASP A 155 -3.98 -8.37 20.14
N ASP A 156 -4.46 -7.14 20.27
CA ASP A 156 -5.53 -6.76 21.21
C ASP A 156 -6.56 -5.78 20.65
N LYS A 157 -6.52 -5.52 19.33
CA LYS A 157 -7.37 -4.55 18.62
C LYS A 157 -7.14 -3.10 19.04
N GLU A 158 -5.99 -2.80 19.63
CA GLU A 158 -5.55 -1.44 19.94
C GLU A 158 -4.26 -1.06 19.20
N ILE A 159 -3.95 0.24 19.18
CA ILE A 159 -2.66 0.75 18.69
C ILE A 159 -1.92 1.30 19.90
N ASN A 160 -1.20 0.41 20.57
CA ASN A 160 -0.59 0.65 21.88
C ASN A 160 0.85 0.12 21.99
N PHE A 161 1.42 -0.39 20.90
CA PHE A 161 2.74 -1.00 20.81
C PHE A 161 2.93 -2.18 21.77
N SER A 162 1.86 -2.94 22.02
CA SER A 162 1.90 -4.20 22.76
C SER A 162 2.69 -5.26 21.99
N LYS A 163 2.70 -5.16 20.65
CA LYS A 163 3.39 -6.08 19.73
C LYS A 163 4.06 -5.35 18.56
N GLY A 164 4.95 -6.06 17.89
CA GLY A 164 5.62 -5.58 16.67
C GLY A 164 6.80 -4.63 16.89
N ILE A 165 6.93 -4.03 18.08
CA ILE A 165 8.05 -3.16 18.46
C ILE A 165 8.71 -3.66 19.74
N ASP A 166 10.05 -3.61 19.80
CA ASP A 166 10.80 -4.00 21.00
C ASP A 166 10.50 -3.06 22.18
N LYS A 167 10.26 -3.64 23.35
CA LYS A 167 9.83 -2.89 24.56
C LYS A 167 10.82 -1.82 25.00
N ASP A 168 12.10 -1.97 24.72
CA ASP A 168 13.11 -0.97 25.05
C ASP A 168 13.08 0.23 24.08
N ILE A 169 12.72 0.02 22.81
CA ILE A 169 12.41 1.10 21.86
C ILE A 169 11.17 1.87 22.34
N VAL A 170 10.08 1.15 22.66
CA VAL A 170 8.84 1.79 23.14
C VAL A 170 9.12 2.70 24.34
N LYS A 171 9.82 2.18 25.36
CA LYS A 171 10.21 2.96 26.55
C LYS A 171 11.06 4.18 26.20
N TYR A 172 12.03 4.03 25.30
CA TYR A 172 12.88 5.13 24.87
C TYR A 172 12.06 6.24 24.18
N VAL A 173 11.18 5.88 23.25
CA VAL A 173 10.33 6.82 22.52
C VAL A 173 9.35 7.53 23.45
N GLU A 174 8.69 6.80 24.35
CA GLU A 174 7.76 7.37 25.33
C GLU A 174 8.44 8.41 26.23
N SER A 175 9.70 8.16 26.62
CA SER A 175 10.51 9.11 27.39
C SER A 175 11.00 10.32 26.58
N SER A 176 11.06 10.19 25.25
CA SER A 176 11.61 11.19 24.35
C SER A 176 10.55 12.12 23.75
N THR A 177 9.27 11.71 23.75
CA THR A 177 8.19 12.56 23.23
C THR A 177 6.82 12.25 23.86
N ASN A 178 6.03 13.31 24.03
CA ASN A 178 4.63 13.23 24.52
C ASN A 178 3.59 13.30 23.38
N SER A 179 4.03 13.39 22.12
CA SER A 179 3.11 13.45 20.97
C SER A 179 2.84 12.05 20.42
N ASN A 180 1.59 11.58 20.49
CA ASN A 180 1.19 10.25 19.99
C ASN A 180 1.62 10.03 18.53
N LYS A 181 1.33 10.99 17.65
CA LYS A 181 1.75 10.94 16.24
C LYS A 181 3.27 10.80 16.07
N ARG A 182 4.07 11.41 16.94
CA ARG A 182 5.54 11.25 16.91
C ARG A 182 5.96 9.90 17.49
N ARG A 183 5.26 9.39 18.51
CA ARG A 183 5.54 8.07 19.09
C ARG A 183 5.40 6.96 18.06
N GLU A 184 4.29 6.93 17.34
CA GLU A 184 4.01 5.97 16.25
C GLU A 184 5.15 5.93 15.24
N ARG A 185 5.48 7.10 14.65
CA ARG A 185 6.55 7.20 13.67
C ARG A 185 7.90 6.77 14.23
N TYR A 186 8.29 7.30 15.39
CA TYR A 186 9.61 7.01 15.98
C TYR A 186 9.76 5.56 16.40
N ASN A 187 8.71 4.92 16.94
CA ASN A 187 8.73 3.50 17.25
C ASN A 187 9.02 2.68 16.00
N HIS A 188 8.31 2.94 14.90
CA HIS A 188 8.50 2.18 13.66
C HIS A 188 9.91 2.40 13.09
N HIS A 189 10.37 3.65 12.93
CA HIS A 189 11.70 3.91 12.36
C HIS A 189 12.86 3.43 13.28
N PHE A 190 12.72 3.50 14.60
CA PHE A 190 13.75 2.95 15.49
C PHE A 190 13.77 1.42 15.46
N GLN A 191 12.61 0.77 15.31
CA GLN A 191 12.57 -0.67 15.06
C GLN A 191 13.22 -1.01 13.73
N GLU A 192 12.97 -0.22 12.68
CA GLU A 192 13.58 -0.42 11.37
C GLU A 192 15.11 -0.38 11.41
N ARG A 193 15.70 0.50 12.22
CA ARG A 193 17.17 0.53 12.39
C ARG A 193 17.75 -0.79 12.92
N ARG A 194 16.94 -1.61 13.61
CA ARG A 194 17.33 -2.95 14.07
C ARG A 194 16.99 -4.02 13.02
N ASP A 195 15.76 -3.99 12.55
CA ASP A 195 15.20 -5.07 11.72
C ASP A 195 15.69 -5.00 10.28
N LYS A 196 15.99 -3.79 9.78
CA LYS A 196 16.38 -3.51 8.39
C LYS A 196 15.39 -4.11 7.39
N VAL A 197 14.09 -3.97 7.64
CA VAL A 197 13.03 -4.54 6.79
C VAL A 197 13.11 -3.95 5.38
N LEU A 198 13.37 -2.65 5.23
CA LEU A 198 13.44 -2.00 3.91
C LEU A 198 14.66 -2.48 3.11
N GLU A 199 15.82 -2.67 3.75
CA GLU A 199 16.96 -3.31 3.09
C GLU A 199 16.66 -4.75 2.66
N LYS A 200 15.86 -5.49 3.44
CA LYS A 200 15.53 -6.89 3.16
C LYS A 200 14.43 -7.06 2.12
N LYS A 201 13.48 -6.12 2.03
CA LYS A 201 12.27 -6.23 1.21
C LYS A 201 12.21 -5.24 0.05
N SER A 202 12.54 -3.96 0.27
CA SER A 202 12.46 -2.93 -0.78
C SER A 202 13.65 -2.98 -1.74
N VAL A 203 14.88 -3.20 -1.23
CA VAL A 203 16.08 -3.26 -2.07
C VAL A 203 16.00 -4.35 -3.16
N PRO A 204 15.55 -5.59 -2.89
CA PRO A 204 15.37 -6.59 -3.94
C PRO A 204 14.37 -6.17 -5.03
N ILE A 205 13.33 -5.41 -4.69
CA ILE A 205 12.33 -4.92 -5.67
C ILE A 205 12.98 -3.86 -6.55
N LEU A 206 13.62 -2.85 -5.95
CA LEU A 206 14.32 -1.79 -6.68
C LEU A 206 15.45 -2.35 -7.56
N HIS A 207 16.19 -3.34 -7.06
CA HIS A 207 17.23 -4.01 -7.85
C HIS A 207 16.64 -4.63 -9.13
N LYS A 208 15.56 -5.42 -9.01
CA LYS A 208 14.86 -6.02 -10.15
C LYS A 208 14.32 -4.94 -11.11
N TYR A 209 13.82 -3.83 -10.57
CA TYR A 209 13.29 -2.73 -11.38
C TYR A 209 14.38 -2.08 -12.24
N TYR A 210 15.51 -1.74 -11.62
CA TYR A 210 16.63 -1.14 -12.34
C TYR A 210 17.28 -2.11 -13.33
N GLU A 211 17.43 -3.40 -12.98
CA GLU A 211 17.88 -4.44 -13.91
C GLU A 211 16.97 -4.52 -15.14
N LYS A 212 15.64 -4.53 -14.95
CA LYS A 212 14.66 -4.53 -16.05
C LYS A 212 14.73 -3.26 -16.89
N SER A 213 15.03 -2.12 -16.27
CA SER A 213 15.15 -0.82 -16.92
C SER A 213 16.50 -0.61 -17.60
N GLY A 214 17.43 -1.57 -17.52
CA GLY A 214 18.77 -1.47 -18.09
C GLY A 214 19.71 -0.50 -17.35
N VAL A 215 19.34 -0.09 -16.13
CA VAL A 215 20.12 0.81 -15.29
C VAL A 215 20.89 -0.01 -14.27
N ILE A 216 22.20 0.18 -14.17
CA ILE A 216 23.03 -0.51 -13.18
C ILE A 216 23.07 0.33 -11.90
N LYS A 217 22.58 -0.23 -10.80
CA LYS A 217 22.72 0.31 -9.44
C LYS A 217 23.44 -0.70 -8.56
N THR A 218 24.41 -0.25 -7.79
CA THR A 218 25.08 -1.07 -6.79
C THR A 218 24.17 -1.33 -5.60
N LEU A 219 24.41 -2.42 -4.88
CA LEU A 219 23.66 -2.74 -3.67
C LEU A 219 23.72 -1.61 -2.62
N GLU A 220 24.87 -0.94 -2.51
CA GLU A 220 25.05 0.17 -1.56
C GLU A 220 24.27 1.42 -1.97
N GLU A 221 24.18 1.72 -3.27
CA GLU A 221 23.30 2.80 -3.76
C GLU A 221 21.83 2.51 -3.44
N LEU A 222 21.37 1.27 -3.66
CA LEU A 222 19.99 0.88 -3.36
C LEU A 222 19.69 0.92 -1.86
N LYS A 223 20.64 0.46 -1.02
CA LYS A 223 20.51 0.61 0.43
C LYS A 223 20.48 2.08 0.86
N HIS A 224 21.26 2.94 0.20
CA HIS A 224 21.23 4.37 0.51
C HIS A 224 19.86 4.97 0.19
N MET A 225 19.28 4.61 -0.96
CA MET A 225 17.93 5.06 -1.37
C MET A 225 16.86 4.70 -0.34
N VAL A 226 16.78 3.45 0.12
CA VAL A 226 15.73 3.04 1.07
C VAL A 226 15.94 3.56 2.49
N ASN A 227 17.17 3.98 2.83
CA ASN A 227 17.50 4.50 4.15
C ASN A 227 17.44 6.04 4.21
N SER A 228 17.51 6.75 3.08
CA SER A 228 17.41 8.22 3.07
C SER A 228 16.06 8.73 3.55
N PHE A 229 15.00 7.93 3.38
CA PHE A 229 13.64 8.25 3.83
C PHE A 229 13.41 8.01 5.34
N GLN A 230 14.41 7.53 6.09
CA GLN A 230 14.31 7.28 7.54
C GLN A 230 14.78 8.45 8.42
N ASN A 231 15.27 9.54 7.82
CA ASN A 231 15.91 10.68 8.51
C ASN A 231 15.02 11.91 8.62
#